data_AF-I1I5F1-F1
#
_entry.id   AF-I1I5F1-F1
#
_cell.length_a   1.000
_cell.length_b   1.000
_cell.length_c   1.000
_cell.angle_alpha   90.00
_cell.angle_beta   90.00
_cell.angle_gamma   90.00
#
_symmetry.space_group_name_H-M   'P 1'
#
loop_
_entity.id
_entity.type
_entity.pdbx_description
1 polymer ?
#
loop_
_entity_poly.entity_id
_entity_poly.type
_entity_poly.pdbx_seq_one_letter_code
_entity_poly.pdbx_strand_id
1 'polypeptide(L)'
;MAHVLAAAEPISMLKRPPPPNDDEKAPPVNKAARRRDPPSSDPAAALAAARHEFGEHGGVNMSIEASATFTVMEPDTMRKLFAGELGPDRGDLYIYSRHFNPTVLALGRQMAALEGTEAAYCTASGMSAISSVLMQLVGAGGHVVASRCLYGGTHALLSRFLPRTSGVTATFVDADDEDAVRAAVRPGETKVVYVETMSNPTLAVADIPMLARVAREAGAKLVVDNTFTPVVVSPARLGADVVVHSVSKFISGGADIIAGAICGPASLVNSMMDLQDGALMLLGPTMNAKVASELAARLPHLPLRMQEHSRRAGEFAARMQRMGLRVVYPGLQDHTHHGRLRAMANPGYGFGGMLCVDMGTEERAARLMHHLQNTTQFGLMAVSLGYYETLMSCSGSSTSSEMDPNDRALAGISPGLIRMSVGYNGTLEQRWAQFERAFALMQQQDAPSAAAKYCKAI
;
A
#
# COMPACT_ATOMS: atom_id res chain seq x y z
N MET A 1 48.36 1.78 25.94
CA MET A 1 48.67 3.22 26.11
C MET A 1 47.31 3.94 26.12
N ALA A 2 46.59 4.15 27.23
CA ALA A 2 46.90 4.96 28.42
C ALA A 2 47.41 6.35 27.99
N HIS A 3 46.79 7.51 28.24
CA HIS A 3 45.76 8.05 29.14
C HIS A 3 44.91 9.07 28.34
N VAL A 4 43.72 9.57 28.70
CA VAL A 4 43.34 10.33 29.90
C VAL A 4 41.80 10.33 30.01
N LEU A 5 41.31 9.90 31.18
CA LEU A 5 39.98 10.16 31.72
C LEU A 5 40.01 11.50 32.48
N ALA A 6 39.02 12.37 32.28
CA ALA A 6 38.64 13.35 33.29
C ALA A 6 37.17 13.81 33.11
N ALA A 7 36.40 13.54 34.17
CA ALA A 7 35.19 14.21 34.66
C ALA A 7 33.93 14.24 33.76
N ALA A 8 33.02 13.30 34.01
CA ALA A 8 31.60 13.45 33.68
C ALA A 8 30.84 13.87 34.96
N GLU A 9 30.28 15.08 34.98
CA GLU A 9 29.20 15.45 35.89
C GLU A 9 27.84 15.26 35.19
N PRO A 10 26.77 14.92 35.93
CA PRO A 10 25.47 14.59 35.35
C PRO A 10 24.73 15.86 34.89
N ILE A 11 24.45 15.99 33.59
CA ILE A 11 23.57 17.04 33.07
C ILE A 11 22.13 16.74 33.51
N SER A 12 21.67 17.48 34.50
CA SER A 12 20.32 17.44 35.05
C SER A 12 19.32 18.14 34.13
N MET A 13 18.15 17.52 33.97
CA MET A 13 16.82 18.11 33.69
C MET A 13 16.74 19.29 32.71
N LEU A 14 16.28 18.99 31.49
CA LEU A 14 15.70 19.93 30.53
C LEU A 14 14.63 20.82 31.20
N LYS A 15 14.94 22.10 31.42
CA LYS A 15 13.97 23.12 31.82
C LYS A 15 13.15 23.56 30.58
N ARG A 16 11.83 23.65 30.73
CA ARG A 16 10.92 24.24 29.73
C ARG A 16 11.34 25.69 29.41
N PRO A 17 11.24 26.14 28.15
CA PRO A 17 11.55 27.51 27.78
C PRO A 17 10.55 28.51 28.38
N PRO A 18 10.98 29.76 28.66
CA PRO A 18 10.10 30.82 29.15
C PRO A 18 9.12 31.30 28.06
N PRO A 19 7.98 31.89 28.44
CA PRO A 19 7.04 32.47 27.47
C PRO A 19 7.67 33.69 26.76
N PRO A 20 7.27 33.97 25.50
CA PRO A 20 7.82 35.09 24.73
C PRO A 20 7.39 36.46 25.28
N ASN A 21 8.29 37.44 25.16
CA ASN A 21 8.05 38.85 25.49
C ASN A 21 7.15 39.54 24.43
N ASP A 22 6.23 40.38 24.89
CA ASP A 22 5.16 41.01 24.08
C ASP A 22 5.57 42.22 23.20
N ASP A 23 6.87 42.52 23.03
CA ASP A 23 7.29 43.84 22.49
C ASP A 23 8.07 43.86 21.16
N GLU A 24 7.98 42.81 20.32
CA GLU A 24 8.43 42.90 18.91
C GLU A 24 7.24 42.90 17.94
N LYS A 25 6.92 44.07 17.40
CA LYS A 25 5.92 44.24 16.33
C LYS A 25 6.37 43.47 15.08
N ALA A 26 5.77 42.31 14.86
CA ALA A 26 5.91 41.53 13.64
C ALA A 26 5.49 42.36 12.40
N PRO A 27 6.20 42.22 11.26
CA PRO A 27 5.80 42.85 10.00
C PRO A 27 4.42 42.36 9.56
N PRO A 28 3.65 43.16 8.79
CA PRO A 28 2.26 42.88 8.49
C PRO A 28 2.11 41.56 7.73
N VAL A 29 1.58 40.55 8.42
CA VAL A 29 1.18 39.27 7.82
C VAL A 29 0.07 39.57 6.81
N ASN A 30 0.35 39.28 5.54
CA ASN A 30 -0.61 39.37 4.45
C ASN A 30 -1.84 38.50 4.78
N LYS A 31 -2.94 39.13 5.22
CA LYS A 31 -4.22 38.50 5.63
C LYS A 31 -5.02 37.91 4.45
N ALA A 32 -4.34 37.44 3.41
CA ALA A 32 -4.93 36.64 2.35
C ALA A 32 -4.52 35.17 2.51
N ALA A 33 -4.69 34.61 3.72
CA ALA A 33 -4.84 33.17 3.84
C ALA A 33 -6.16 32.82 3.15
N ARG A 34 -6.08 32.46 1.87
CA ARG A 34 -7.22 31.92 1.11
C ARG A 34 -7.88 30.88 2.00
N ARG A 35 -9.16 31.09 2.35
CA ARG A 35 -10.01 30.04 2.90
C ARG A 35 -9.85 28.85 1.96
N ARG A 36 -9.08 27.84 2.36
CA ARG A 36 -9.03 26.59 1.63
C ARG A 36 -10.39 25.96 1.84
N ASP A 37 -11.11 25.72 0.75
CA ASP A 37 -12.27 24.85 0.76
C ASP A 37 -11.89 23.54 1.47
N PRO A 38 -12.83 22.90 2.18
CA PRO A 38 -12.56 21.60 2.79
C PRO A 38 -11.97 20.65 1.74
N PRO A 39 -10.95 19.85 2.09
CA PRO A 39 -10.29 18.98 1.13
C PRO A 39 -11.33 18.08 0.45
N SER A 40 -11.31 18.05 -0.88
CA SER A 40 -12.27 17.30 -1.68
C SER A 40 -12.32 15.83 -1.24
N SER A 41 -13.54 15.26 -1.14
CA SER A 41 -13.75 13.85 -0.88
C SER A 41 -13.45 12.96 -2.09
N ASP A 42 -12.96 13.51 -3.19
CA ASP A 42 -12.49 12.75 -4.35
C ASP A 42 -10.95 12.74 -4.39
N PRO A 43 -10.28 11.56 -4.45
CA PRO A 43 -8.82 11.47 -4.47
C PRO A 43 -8.15 12.23 -5.62
N ALA A 44 -8.74 12.22 -6.83
CA ALA A 44 -8.16 12.92 -7.97
C ALA A 44 -8.26 14.44 -7.81
N ALA A 45 -9.41 14.94 -7.33
CA ALA A 45 -9.59 16.35 -7.02
C ALA A 45 -8.68 16.80 -5.86
N ALA A 46 -8.49 15.97 -4.83
CA ALA A 46 -7.56 16.25 -3.73
C ALA A 46 -6.11 16.34 -4.22
N LEU A 47 -5.68 15.41 -5.10
CA LEU A 47 -4.37 15.46 -5.74
C LEU A 47 -4.19 16.72 -6.59
N ALA A 48 -5.21 17.13 -7.37
CA ALA A 48 -5.17 18.34 -8.18
C ALA A 48 -5.12 19.63 -7.33
N ALA A 49 -5.70 19.61 -6.13
CA ALA A 49 -5.65 20.72 -5.17
C ALA A 49 -4.38 20.71 -4.30
N ALA A 50 -3.57 19.66 -4.38
CA ALA A 50 -2.29 19.60 -3.66
C ALA A 50 -1.35 20.70 -4.13
N ARG A 51 -0.47 21.15 -3.23
CA ARG A 51 0.52 22.18 -3.56
C ARG A 51 1.38 21.70 -4.73
N HIS A 52 1.39 22.48 -5.81
CA HIS A 52 2.35 22.30 -6.90
C HIS A 52 3.73 22.80 -6.47
N GLU A 53 4.76 21.98 -6.63
CA GLU A 53 6.15 22.36 -6.38
C GLU A 53 6.83 22.68 -7.71
N PHE A 54 7.31 23.92 -7.84
CA PHE A 54 8.10 24.35 -8.99
C PHE A 54 9.55 23.92 -8.83
N GLY A 55 10.25 23.74 -9.94
CA GLY A 55 11.71 23.59 -9.94
C GLY A 55 12.39 24.85 -9.42
N GLU A 56 13.61 24.71 -8.92
CA GLU A 56 14.38 25.77 -8.24
C GLU A 56 14.57 27.06 -9.09
N HIS A 57 14.50 26.92 -10.42
CA HIS A 57 14.61 28.02 -11.39
C HIS A 57 13.27 28.37 -12.06
N GLY A 58 12.14 28.00 -11.45
CA GLY A 58 10.81 28.23 -12.02
C GLY A 58 10.39 27.18 -13.06
N GLY A 59 11.04 26.01 -13.06
CA GLY A 59 10.64 24.88 -13.90
C GLY A 59 9.22 24.41 -13.55
N VAL A 60 8.44 24.03 -14.57
CA VAL A 60 7.08 23.49 -14.35
C VAL A 60 7.14 22.21 -13.52
N ASN A 61 8.13 21.35 -13.79
CA ASN A 61 8.41 20.19 -12.96
C ASN A 61 9.32 20.59 -11.80
N MET A 62 9.07 19.97 -10.64
CA MET A 62 9.94 20.04 -9.48
C MET A 62 11.38 19.59 -9.80
N SER A 63 12.36 20.24 -9.17
CA SER A 63 13.77 19.82 -9.26
C SER A 63 13.97 18.45 -8.61
N ILE A 64 14.90 17.68 -9.16
CA ILE A 64 15.38 16.44 -8.54
C ILE A 64 16.53 16.81 -7.61
N GLU A 65 16.24 16.87 -6.31
CA GLU A 65 17.23 17.19 -5.30
C GLU A 65 18.09 15.95 -5.00
N ALA A 66 19.13 15.79 -5.80
CA ALA A 66 20.05 14.65 -5.74
C ALA A 66 21.14 14.80 -4.66
N SER A 67 20.90 15.61 -3.62
CA SER A 67 21.82 15.76 -2.50
C SER A 67 21.49 14.85 -1.32
N ALA A 68 22.54 14.37 -0.63
CA ALA A 68 22.39 13.71 0.66
C ALA A 68 22.45 14.70 1.84
N THR A 69 23.14 15.83 1.67
CA THR A 69 23.40 16.83 2.71
C THR A 69 23.01 18.22 2.24
N PHE A 70 22.60 19.06 3.17
CA PHE A 70 22.20 20.43 2.87
C PHE A 70 23.08 21.40 3.65
N THR A 71 23.41 22.52 3.02
CA THR A 71 24.22 23.57 3.64
C THR A 71 23.33 24.62 4.29
N VAL A 72 23.83 25.24 5.35
CA VAL A 72 23.25 26.48 5.90
C VAL A 72 24.30 27.58 5.83
N MET A 73 23.85 28.82 5.64
CA MET A 73 24.77 29.95 5.53
C MET A 73 25.32 30.40 6.89
N GLU A 74 24.54 30.24 7.95
CA GLU A 74 24.88 30.69 9.30
C GLU A 74 24.89 29.52 10.30
N PRO A 75 25.88 29.43 11.20
CA PRO A 75 25.96 28.35 12.19
C PRO A 75 24.73 28.25 13.11
N ASP A 76 24.14 29.38 13.50
CA ASP A 76 22.94 29.38 14.36
C ASP A 76 21.73 28.74 13.65
N THR A 77 21.64 28.83 12.32
CA THR A 77 20.61 28.15 11.54
C THR A 77 20.73 26.63 11.71
N MET A 78 21.94 26.08 11.73
CA MET A 78 22.14 24.65 11.97
C MET A 78 21.62 24.25 13.36
N ARG A 79 21.96 25.01 14.39
CA ARG A 79 21.46 24.77 15.76
C ARG A 79 19.93 24.79 15.81
N LYS A 80 19.30 25.79 15.19
CA LYS A 80 17.84 25.94 15.12
C LYS A 80 17.16 24.79 14.36
N LEU A 81 17.78 24.26 13.30
CA LEU A 81 17.29 23.09 12.59
C LEU A 81 17.33 21.83 13.47
N PHE A 82 18.43 21.59 14.18
CA PHE A 82 18.53 20.45 15.11
C PHE A 82 17.61 20.59 16.33
N ALA A 83 17.28 21.81 16.74
CA ALA A 83 16.31 22.09 17.80
C ALA A 83 14.85 22.02 17.33
N GLY A 84 14.58 21.83 16.03
CA GLY A 84 13.23 21.84 15.45
C GLY A 84 12.57 23.22 15.40
N GLU A 85 13.32 24.29 15.62
CA GLU A 85 12.84 25.68 15.51
C GLU A 85 12.60 26.05 14.03
N LEU A 86 13.43 25.53 13.12
CA LEU A 86 13.34 25.64 11.66
C LEU A 86 13.20 24.25 11.02
N GLY A 87 12.78 24.19 9.75
CA GLY A 87 12.71 22.92 9.01
C GLY A 87 12.00 23.04 7.66
N PRO A 88 11.60 21.91 7.04
CA PRO A 88 10.97 21.90 5.72
C PRO A 88 9.69 22.75 5.66
N ASP A 89 8.89 22.73 6.73
CA ASP A 89 7.65 23.52 6.80
C ASP A 89 7.88 24.93 7.37
N ARG A 90 9.09 25.25 7.85
CA ARG A 90 9.48 26.51 8.49
C ARG A 90 10.84 26.97 7.97
N GLY A 91 10.82 27.57 6.78
CA GLY A 91 12.01 28.13 6.13
C GLY A 91 12.51 27.33 4.92
N ASP A 92 11.88 26.20 4.57
CA ASP A 92 12.28 25.31 3.47
C ASP A 92 13.74 24.87 3.58
N LEU A 93 14.13 24.52 4.81
CA LEU A 93 15.49 24.14 5.18
C LEU A 93 15.55 22.65 5.51
N TYR A 94 16.63 22.03 5.07
CA TYR A 94 16.89 20.61 5.24
C TYR A 94 18.29 20.44 5.85
N ILE A 95 18.54 19.29 6.47
CA ILE A 95 19.87 18.96 7.05
C ILE A 95 20.47 17.80 6.28
N TYR A 96 19.73 16.68 6.24
CA TYR A 96 20.20 15.43 5.68
C TYR A 96 19.02 14.65 5.09
N SER A 97 19.18 14.09 3.88
CA SER A 97 18.08 13.49 3.11
C SER A 97 17.46 12.25 3.75
N ARG A 98 18.14 11.59 4.70
CA ARG A 98 17.52 10.53 5.51
C ARG A 98 16.31 11.03 6.29
N HIS A 99 16.40 12.27 6.78
CA HIS A 99 15.35 12.93 7.53
C HIS A 99 14.26 13.41 6.56
N PHE A 100 14.57 14.46 5.79
CA PHE A 100 13.71 14.94 4.72
C PHE A 100 14.55 15.36 3.51
N ASN A 101 14.05 14.99 2.33
CA ASN A 101 14.51 15.47 1.04
C ASN A 101 13.33 16.17 0.36
N PRO A 102 13.50 17.36 -0.24
CA PRO A 102 12.38 18.12 -0.79
C PRO A 102 11.64 17.38 -1.91
N THR A 103 12.34 16.63 -2.76
CA THR A 103 11.72 15.84 -3.83
C THR A 103 10.88 14.69 -3.26
N VAL A 104 11.38 14.00 -2.23
CA VAL A 104 10.63 12.93 -1.55
C VAL A 104 9.44 13.50 -0.77
N LEU A 105 9.60 14.66 -0.14
CA LEU A 105 8.55 15.32 0.63
C LEU A 105 7.40 15.79 -0.26
N ALA A 106 7.69 16.28 -1.46
CA ALA A 106 6.67 16.63 -2.44
C ALA A 106 5.83 15.42 -2.88
N LEU A 107 6.47 14.26 -3.15
CA LEU A 107 5.75 13.01 -3.39
C LEU A 107 4.90 12.62 -2.16
N GLY A 108 5.45 12.76 -0.95
CA GLY A 108 4.71 12.54 0.30
C GLY A 108 3.46 13.43 0.41
N ARG A 109 3.56 14.72 0.07
CA ARG A 109 2.40 15.64 0.04
C ARG A 109 1.32 15.17 -0.96
N GLN A 110 1.72 14.69 -2.13
CA GLN A 110 0.79 14.11 -3.11
C GLN A 110 0.12 12.82 -2.60
N MET A 111 0.89 11.93 -1.96
CA MET A 111 0.36 10.71 -1.35
C MET A 111 -0.63 11.00 -0.21
N ALA A 112 -0.31 11.98 0.65
CA ALA A 112 -1.19 12.44 1.71
C ALA A 112 -2.50 13.01 1.16
N ALA A 113 -2.42 13.82 0.09
CA ALA A 113 -3.60 14.35 -0.58
C ALA A 113 -4.47 13.25 -1.19
N LEU A 114 -3.86 12.24 -1.82
CA LEU A 114 -4.54 11.10 -2.43
C LEU A 114 -5.35 10.30 -1.40
N GLU A 115 -4.77 10.04 -0.23
CA GLU A 115 -5.43 9.30 0.85
C GLU A 115 -6.35 10.17 1.73
N GLY A 116 -6.18 11.49 1.69
CA GLY A 116 -6.88 12.42 2.56
C GLY A 116 -6.33 12.42 4.00
N THR A 117 -5.02 12.26 4.16
CA THR A 117 -4.31 12.32 5.44
C THR A 117 -3.56 13.63 5.62
N GLU A 118 -3.10 13.92 6.85
CA GLU A 118 -2.34 15.14 7.15
C GLU A 118 -0.92 15.11 6.56
N ALA A 119 -0.28 13.94 6.61
CA ALA A 119 1.08 13.73 6.13
C ALA A 119 1.24 12.36 5.50
N ALA A 120 2.32 12.21 4.73
CA ALA A 120 2.81 10.91 4.30
C ALA A 120 4.33 10.94 4.14
N TYR A 121 4.94 9.77 4.31
CA TYR A 121 6.36 9.53 4.02
C TYR A 121 6.52 8.37 3.05
N CYS A 122 7.44 8.50 2.10
CA CYS A 122 7.69 7.50 1.08
C CYS A 122 8.97 6.71 1.39
N THR A 123 8.85 5.39 1.46
CA THR A 123 9.90 4.46 1.90
C THR A 123 10.50 3.69 0.72
N ALA A 124 11.63 3.02 0.96
CA ALA A 124 12.33 2.21 -0.03
C ALA A 124 11.51 1.01 -0.59
N SER A 125 10.44 0.58 0.09
CA SER A 125 9.58 -0.54 -0.33
C SER A 125 8.26 -0.59 0.46
N GLY A 126 7.25 -1.29 -0.06
CA GLY A 126 6.01 -1.55 0.71
C GLY A 126 6.29 -2.25 2.05
N MET A 127 7.18 -3.25 2.06
CA MET A 127 7.55 -3.94 3.30
C MET A 127 8.24 -3.02 4.31
N SER A 128 9.02 -2.05 3.87
CA SER A 128 9.62 -1.07 4.79
C SER A 128 8.59 -0.07 5.33
N ALA A 129 7.54 0.26 4.57
CA ALA A 129 6.41 1.02 5.12
C ALA A 129 5.71 0.23 6.23
N ILE A 130 5.38 -1.03 5.96
CA ILE A 130 4.69 -1.93 6.90
C ILE A 130 5.53 -2.15 8.16
N SER A 131 6.80 -2.55 8.00
CA SER A 131 7.65 -2.87 9.15
C SER A 131 7.94 -1.65 10.02
N SER A 132 8.20 -0.48 9.44
CA SER A 132 8.43 0.74 10.22
C SER A 132 7.19 1.16 11.00
N VAL A 133 5.99 1.07 10.42
CA VAL A 133 4.73 1.38 11.15
C VAL A 133 4.52 0.41 12.31
N LEU A 134 4.66 -0.89 12.07
CA LEU A 134 4.47 -1.89 13.12
C LEU A 134 5.50 -1.74 14.25
N MET A 135 6.77 -1.51 13.92
CA MET A 135 7.81 -1.31 14.93
C MET A 135 7.58 -0.02 15.73
N GLN A 136 7.12 1.06 15.09
CA GLN A 136 6.81 2.32 15.78
C GLN A 136 5.63 2.17 16.74
N LEU A 137 4.54 1.54 16.30
CA LEU A 137 3.27 1.55 17.03
C LEU A 137 3.17 0.47 18.10
N VAL A 138 3.79 -0.69 17.88
CA VAL A 138 3.61 -1.85 18.75
C VAL A 138 4.62 -1.87 19.90
N GLY A 139 5.86 -1.47 19.62
CA GLY A 139 6.97 -1.58 20.56
C GLY A 139 7.35 -3.04 20.87
N ALA A 140 8.48 -3.26 21.55
CA ALA A 140 8.93 -4.60 21.90
C ALA A 140 7.94 -5.32 22.83
N GLY A 141 7.67 -6.60 22.57
CA GLY A 141 6.76 -7.44 23.36
C GLY A 141 5.26 -7.14 23.18
N GLY A 142 4.89 -6.17 22.34
CA GLY A 142 3.49 -5.80 22.12
C GLY A 142 2.69 -6.82 21.30
N HIS A 143 1.40 -6.54 21.11
CA HIS A 143 0.48 -7.44 20.42
C HIS A 143 -0.23 -6.78 19.23
N VAL A 144 -0.42 -7.57 18.17
CA VAL A 144 -1.16 -7.19 16.94
C VAL A 144 -2.33 -8.15 16.73
N VAL A 145 -3.52 -7.64 16.43
CA VAL A 145 -4.60 -8.44 15.84
C VAL A 145 -4.54 -8.25 14.33
N ALA A 146 -4.45 -9.33 13.57
CA ALA A 146 -4.24 -9.25 12.13
C ALA A 146 -5.26 -10.11 11.37
N SER A 147 -5.64 -9.69 10.16
CA SER A 147 -6.40 -10.55 9.25
C SER A 147 -5.64 -11.85 8.98
N ARG A 148 -6.35 -12.97 8.88
CA ARG A 148 -5.79 -14.27 8.49
C ARG A 148 -5.23 -14.27 7.07
N CYS A 149 -5.92 -13.59 6.15
CA CYS A 149 -5.51 -13.50 4.76
C CYS A 149 -4.73 -12.20 4.52
N LEU A 150 -3.40 -12.31 4.47
CA LEU A 150 -2.48 -11.20 4.20
C LEU A 150 -1.47 -11.59 3.12
N TYR A 151 -0.78 -10.58 2.60
CA TYR A 151 0.43 -10.72 1.84
C TYR A 151 1.45 -11.59 2.60
N GLY A 152 2.01 -12.58 1.92
CA GLY A 152 2.94 -13.56 2.52
C GLY A 152 4.09 -12.90 3.29
N GLY A 153 4.69 -11.84 2.74
CA GLY A 153 5.75 -11.09 3.42
C GLY A 153 5.30 -10.45 4.73
N THR A 154 4.08 -9.93 4.79
CA THR A 154 3.50 -9.37 6.04
C THR A 154 3.15 -10.47 7.03
N HIS A 155 2.59 -11.58 6.56
CA HIS A 155 2.33 -12.75 7.39
C HIS A 155 3.62 -13.30 8.00
N ALA A 156 4.68 -13.48 7.21
CA ALA A 156 5.99 -13.94 7.68
C ALA A 156 6.64 -12.94 8.65
N LEU A 157 6.47 -11.63 8.41
CA LEU A 157 6.93 -10.58 9.32
C LEU A 157 6.29 -10.73 10.71
N LEU A 158 4.96 -10.85 10.77
CA LEU A 158 4.18 -10.93 12.01
C LEU A 158 4.29 -12.29 12.73
N SER A 159 4.32 -13.40 11.98
CA SER A 159 4.31 -14.76 12.54
C SER A 159 5.69 -15.29 12.91
N ARG A 160 6.77 -14.79 12.29
CA ARG A 160 8.12 -15.34 12.47
C ARG A 160 9.16 -14.28 12.82
N PHE A 161 9.28 -13.23 12.02
CA PHE A 161 10.38 -12.29 12.17
C PHE A 161 10.26 -11.46 13.45
N LEU A 162 9.15 -10.74 13.64
CA LEU A 162 8.93 -9.85 14.77
C LEU A 162 8.88 -10.57 16.14
N PRO A 163 8.26 -11.77 16.26
CA PRO A 163 8.34 -12.54 17.51
C PRO A 163 9.79 -12.85 17.91
N ARG A 164 10.62 -13.26 16.94
CA ARG A 164 12.02 -13.61 17.18
C ARG A 164 12.90 -12.39 17.51
N THR A 165 12.67 -11.26 16.84
CA THR A 165 13.57 -10.10 16.95
C THR A 165 13.17 -9.09 18.02
N SER A 166 11.88 -9.04 18.39
CA SER A 166 11.35 -8.01 19.29
C SER A 166 10.34 -8.54 20.31
N GLY A 167 9.96 -9.81 20.25
CA GLY A 167 8.90 -10.38 21.09
C GLY A 167 7.49 -9.92 20.72
N VAL A 168 7.32 -9.12 19.67
CA VAL A 168 5.98 -8.73 19.19
C VAL A 168 5.25 -9.97 18.69
N THR A 169 4.04 -10.19 19.19
CA THR A 169 3.19 -11.33 18.80
C THR A 169 1.96 -10.88 18.04
N ALA A 170 1.40 -11.77 17.23
CA ALA A 170 0.17 -11.50 16.49
C ALA A 170 -0.86 -12.62 16.70
N THR A 171 -2.14 -12.24 16.81
CA THR A 171 -3.27 -13.16 16.74
C THR A 171 -3.98 -12.95 15.39
N PHE A 172 -4.03 -14.01 14.58
CA PHE A 172 -4.64 -13.98 13.25
C PHE A 172 -6.12 -14.40 13.32
N VAL A 173 -7.01 -13.56 12.81
CA VAL A 173 -8.46 -13.76 12.87
C VAL A 173 -9.12 -13.56 11.51
N ASP A 174 -10.35 -14.04 11.38
CA ASP A 174 -11.20 -13.57 10.28
C ASP A 174 -11.57 -12.11 10.56
N ALA A 175 -11.14 -11.19 9.70
CA ALA A 175 -11.42 -9.77 9.87
C ALA A 175 -12.89 -9.40 9.55
N ASP A 176 -13.65 -10.35 8.99
CA ASP A 176 -15.09 -10.20 8.74
C ASP A 176 -15.95 -10.50 9.98
N ASP A 177 -15.37 -11.22 10.95
CA ASP A 177 -16.03 -11.63 12.19
C ASP A 177 -15.67 -10.65 13.32
N GLU A 178 -16.57 -9.69 13.58
CA GLU A 178 -16.38 -8.70 14.63
C GLU A 178 -16.15 -9.33 16.02
N ASP A 179 -16.84 -10.43 16.34
CA ASP A 179 -16.70 -11.10 17.63
C ASP A 179 -15.34 -11.79 17.75
N ALA A 180 -14.85 -12.41 16.67
CA ALA A 180 -13.50 -12.98 16.64
C ALA A 180 -12.41 -11.90 16.79
N VAL A 181 -12.56 -10.76 16.11
CA VAL A 181 -11.62 -9.63 16.25
C VAL A 181 -11.62 -9.14 17.69
N ARG A 182 -12.81 -8.95 18.31
CA ARG A 182 -12.94 -8.52 19.71
C ARG A 182 -12.33 -9.51 20.69
N ALA A 183 -12.55 -10.81 20.48
CA ALA A 183 -12.00 -11.87 21.32
C ALA A 183 -10.47 -11.95 21.24
N ALA A 184 -9.88 -11.58 20.10
CA ALA A 184 -8.42 -11.55 19.93
C ALA A 184 -7.75 -10.32 20.54
N VAL A 185 -8.51 -9.26 20.85
CA VAL A 185 -7.97 -8.09 21.54
C VAL A 185 -7.55 -8.48 22.96
N ARG A 186 -6.27 -8.24 23.26
CA ARG A 186 -5.69 -8.26 24.60
C ARG A 186 -5.69 -6.85 25.17
N PRO A 187 -6.54 -6.53 26.17
CA PRO A 187 -6.65 -5.18 26.71
C PRO A 187 -5.30 -4.62 27.19
N GLY A 188 -4.96 -3.40 26.81
CA GLY A 188 -3.69 -2.74 27.17
C GLY A 188 -2.46 -3.20 26.38
N GLU A 189 -2.43 -4.45 25.89
CA GLU A 189 -1.32 -5.03 25.13
C GLU A 189 -1.47 -4.87 23.61
N THR A 190 -2.71 -4.97 23.10
CA THR A 190 -2.97 -4.85 21.66
C THR A 190 -2.80 -3.41 21.22
N LYS A 191 -1.82 -3.16 20.35
CA LYS A 191 -1.50 -1.81 19.86
C LYS A 191 -2.00 -1.57 18.45
N VAL A 192 -2.12 -2.62 17.64
CA VAL A 192 -2.49 -2.52 16.23
C VAL A 192 -3.54 -3.57 15.88
N VAL A 193 -4.56 -3.15 15.13
CA VAL A 193 -5.37 -4.01 14.26
C VAL A 193 -4.87 -3.79 12.83
N TYR A 194 -4.42 -4.85 12.15
CA TYR A 194 -3.82 -4.78 10.81
C TYR A 194 -4.63 -5.58 9.79
N VAL A 195 -5.01 -4.91 8.68
CA VAL A 195 -5.74 -5.54 7.57
C VAL A 195 -5.29 -5.00 6.22
N GLU A 196 -5.59 -5.74 5.15
CA GLU A 196 -5.59 -5.24 3.77
C GLU A 196 -7.01 -4.83 3.39
N THR A 197 -7.19 -3.73 2.64
CA THR A 197 -8.52 -3.33 2.14
C THR A 197 -9.15 -4.46 1.33
N MET A 198 -8.34 -5.11 0.49
CA MET A 198 -8.72 -6.26 -0.33
C MET A 198 -7.63 -7.32 -0.20
N SER A 199 -8.01 -8.53 0.23
CA SER A 199 -7.06 -9.60 0.49
C SER A 199 -6.58 -10.29 -0.79
N ASN A 200 -5.34 -10.79 -0.75
CA ASN A 200 -4.81 -11.69 -1.77
C ASN A 200 -4.86 -13.16 -1.27
N PRO A 201 -5.26 -14.15 -2.09
CA PRO A 201 -5.81 -14.09 -3.45
C PRO A 201 -7.35 -14.13 -3.50
N THR A 202 -8.03 -14.16 -2.36
CA THR A 202 -9.49 -14.35 -2.28
C THR A 202 -10.31 -13.11 -2.61
N LEU A 203 -9.66 -11.94 -2.68
CA LEU A 203 -10.29 -10.64 -2.94
C LEU A 203 -11.40 -10.30 -1.94
N ALA A 204 -11.33 -10.86 -0.72
CA ALA A 204 -12.21 -10.49 0.37
C ALA A 204 -11.98 -9.02 0.75
N VAL A 205 -13.05 -8.30 1.10
CA VAL A 205 -12.99 -6.86 1.37
C VAL A 205 -13.22 -6.60 2.85
N ALA A 206 -12.24 -5.99 3.51
CA ALA A 206 -12.31 -5.69 4.94
C ALA A 206 -13.37 -4.62 5.25
N ASP A 207 -14.10 -4.78 6.36
CA ASP A 207 -15.02 -3.76 6.87
C ASP A 207 -14.24 -2.71 7.68
N ILE A 208 -13.67 -1.72 6.98
CA ILE A 208 -12.82 -0.70 7.60
C ILE A 208 -13.57 0.10 8.69
N PRO A 209 -14.82 0.56 8.49
CA PRO A 209 -15.57 1.26 9.54
C PRO A 209 -15.80 0.41 10.81
N MET A 210 -16.15 -0.88 10.65
CA MET A 210 -16.30 -1.80 11.78
C MET A 210 -14.97 -1.97 12.53
N LEU A 211 -13.90 -2.28 11.80
CA LEU A 211 -12.57 -2.50 12.39
C LEU A 211 -12.03 -1.24 13.07
N ALA A 212 -12.31 -0.06 12.52
CA ALA A 212 -11.91 1.21 13.12
C ALA A 212 -12.61 1.45 14.45
N ARG A 213 -13.89 1.08 14.56
CA ARG A 213 -14.64 1.11 15.82
C ARG A 213 -14.02 0.16 16.85
N VAL A 214 -13.80 -1.11 16.49
CA VAL A 214 -13.22 -2.11 17.39
C VAL A 214 -11.82 -1.70 17.87
N ALA A 215 -10.95 -1.24 16.95
CA ALA A 215 -9.61 -0.78 17.28
C ALA A 215 -9.65 0.40 18.27
N ARG A 216 -10.54 1.37 18.04
CA ARG A 216 -10.70 2.52 18.93
C ARG A 216 -11.17 2.13 20.33
N GLU A 217 -12.15 1.25 20.43
CA GLU A 217 -12.65 0.73 21.71
C GLU A 217 -11.56 -0.02 22.50
N ALA A 218 -10.65 -0.69 21.79
CA ALA A 218 -9.48 -1.36 22.37
C ALA A 218 -8.31 -0.43 22.74
N GLY A 219 -8.36 0.85 22.35
CA GLY A 219 -7.22 1.76 22.45
C GLY A 219 -6.07 1.41 21.49
N ALA A 220 -6.34 0.63 20.44
CA ALA A 220 -5.40 0.24 19.39
C ALA A 220 -5.52 1.16 18.17
N LYS A 221 -4.55 1.07 17.27
CA LYS A 221 -4.55 1.75 15.97
C LYS A 221 -4.99 0.83 14.85
N LEU A 222 -5.84 1.29 13.95
CA LEU A 222 -6.15 0.57 12.71
C LEU A 222 -5.14 0.95 11.63
N VAL A 223 -4.35 -0.03 11.20
CA VAL A 223 -3.42 0.09 10.06
C VAL A 223 -4.00 -0.68 8.88
N VAL A 224 -4.22 0.01 7.75
CA VAL A 224 -4.78 -0.58 6.53
C VAL A 224 -3.77 -0.55 5.40
N ASP A 225 -3.45 -1.70 4.83
CA ASP A 225 -2.73 -1.78 3.56
C ASP A 225 -3.72 -1.62 2.39
N ASN A 226 -3.56 -0.53 1.63
CA ASN A 226 -4.48 -0.16 0.55
C ASN A 226 -3.89 -0.40 -0.85
N THR A 227 -2.86 -1.25 -0.95
CA THR A 227 -2.08 -1.49 -2.18
C THR A 227 -2.94 -1.92 -3.39
N PHE A 228 -4.02 -2.68 -3.18
CA PHE A 228 -4.87 -3.21 -4.26
C PHE A 228 -5.94 -2.23 -4.73
N THR A 229 -6.25 -1.23 -3.91
CA THR A 229 -7.39 -0.33 -4.09
C THR A 229 -7.02 1.16 -4.01
N PRO A 230 -5.83 1.60 -4.48
CA PRO A 230 -5.52 3.02 -4.44
C PRO A 230 -6.56 3.77 -5.27
N VAL A 231 -6.99 4.94 -4.78
CA VAL A 231 -8.13 5.76 -5.26
C VAL A 231 -9.50 5.10 -5.24
N VAL A 232 -9.61 3.78 -5.37
CA VAL A 232 -10.89 3.05 -5.29
C VAL A 232 -11.46 3.15 -3.89
N VAL A 233 -10.63 3.02 -2.86
CA VAL A 233 -11.01 3.19 -1.45
C VAL A 233 -10.05 4.17 -0.81
N SER A 234 -10.55 5.02 0.08
CA SER A 234 -9.74 5.91 0.93
C SER A 234 -9.90 5.50 2.40
N PRO A 235 -9.12 4.52 2.90
CA PRO A 235 -9.29 3.97 4.25
C PRO A 235 -9.25 5.00 5.37
N ALA A 236 -8.42 6.05 5.23
CA ALA A 236 -8.34 7.12 6.23
C ALA A 236 -9.70 7.80 6.46
N ARG A 237 -10.50 7.98 5.40
CA ARG A 237 -11.85 8.57 5.48
C ARG A 237 -12.89 7.62 6.07
N LEU A 238 -12.58 6.33 6.09
CA LEU A 238 -13.41 5.27 6.66
C LEU A 238 -13.02 4.94 8.11
N GLY A 239 -12.01 5.61 8.66
CA GLY A 239 -11.61 5.50 10.06
C GLY A 239 -10.26 4.82 10.32
N ALA A 240 -9.50 4.46 9.29
CA ALA A 240 -8.12 3.99 9.47
C ALA A 240 -7.23 5.09 10.07
N ASP A 241 -6.41 4.75 11.06
CA ASP A 241 -5.43 5.67 11.65
C ASP A 241 -4.20 5.83 10.74
N VAL A 242 -3.81 4.76 10.06
CA VAL A 242 -2.64 4.73 9.17
C VAL A 242 -2.97 3.92 7.93
N VAL A 243 -2.60 4.44 6.76
CA VAL A 243 -2.67 3.74 5.49
C VAL A 243 -1.27 3.47 4.97
N VAL A 244 -0.99 2.23 4.60
CA VAL A 244 0.29 1.83 3.99
C VAL A 244 0.06 1.36 2.55
N HIS A 245 1.07 1.58 1.71
CA HIS A 245 1.05 1.15 0.32
C HIS A 245 2.37 0.51 -0.08
N SER A 246 2.30 -0.53 -0.90
CA SER A 246 3.34 -0.84 -1.88
C SER A 246 3.14 0.02 -3.12
N VAL A 247 3.85 1.14 -3.17
CA VAL A 247 3.87 2.06 -4.33
C VAL A 247 4.36 1.37 -5.60
N SER A 248 5.15 0.29 -5.47
CA SER A 248 5.62 -0.56 -6.55
C SER A 248 4.53 -1.12 -7.49
N LYS A 249 3.27 -1.09 -7.05
CA LYS A 249 2.13 -1.75 -7.70
C LYS A 249 1.36 -0.78 -8.60
N PHE A 250 0.05 -0.67 -8.42
CA PHE A 250 -0.81 0.22 -9.19
C PHE A 250 -0.33 1.68 -9.15
N ILE A 251 0.23 2.16 -8.04
CA ILE A 251 0.69 3.55 -7.95
C ILE A 251 1.81 3.84 -8.97
N SER A 252 2.88 3.05 -8.98
CA SER A 252 3.94 3.15 -10.00
C SER A 252 3.41 2.78 -11.39
N GLY A 253 2.75 1.64 -11.51
CA GLY A 253 2.18 1.14 -12.78
C GLY A 253 3.20 0.65 -13.82
N GLY A 254 4.50 0.82 -13.57
CA GLY A 254 5.58 0.54 -14.53
C GLY A 254 6.33 -0.77 -14.31
N ALA A 255 6.06 -1.52 -13.23
CA ALA A 255 6.78 -2.74 -12.86
C ALA A 255 8.33 -2.58 -12.81
N ASP A 256 8.80 -1.38 -12.50
CA ASP A 256 10.20 -0.94 -12.60
C ASP A 256 10.75 -0.35 -11.29
N ILE A 257 9.87 0.10 -10.39
CA ILE A 257 10.22 0.75 -9.12
C ILE A 257 9.74 -0.09 -7.95
N ILE A 258 10.61 -0.26 -6.95
CA ILE A 258 10.23 -0.73 -5.62
C ILE A 258 10.15 0.49 -4.70
N ALA A 259 8.99 0.69 -4.08
CA ALA A 259 8.72 1.82 -3.19
C ALA A 259 7.56 1.51 -2.26
N GLY A 260 7.49 2.23 -1.15
CA GLY A 260 6.35 2.22 -0.23
C GLY A 260 5.93 3.62 0.18
N ALA A 261 4.77 3.70 0.82
CA ALA A 261 4.30 4.93 1.45
C ALA A 261 3.55 4.63 2.75
N ILE A 262 3.67 5.55 3.70
CA ILE A 262 2.93 5.58 4.97
C ILE A 262 2.17 6.90 4.97
N CYS A 263 0.84 6.85 5.07
CA CYS A 263 -0.04 8.00 5.10
C CYS A 263 -0.80 8.01 6.44
N GLY A 264 -0.86 9.16 7.12
CA GLY A 264 -1.48 9.23 8.44
C GLY A 264 -1.40 10.63 9.05
N PRO A 265 -1.57 10.75 10.38
CA PRO A 265 -1.45 12.04 11.06
C PRO A 265 0.00 12.53 11.03
N ALA A 266 0.18 13.85 10.96
CA ALA A 266 1.51 14.46 10.94
C ALA A 266 2.30 14.13 12.22
N SER A 267 1.61 13.99 13.35
CA SER A 267 2.21 13.59 14.63
C SER A 267 2.89 12.23 14.57
N LEU A 268 2.32 11.24 13.87
CA LEU A 268 2.92 9.92 13.70
C LEU A 268 4.13 9.98 12.77
N VAL A 269 4.01 10.63 11.61
CA VAL A 269 5.12 10.73 10.66
C VAL A 269 6.32 11.44 11.32
N ASN A 270 6.04 12.50 12.08
CA ASN A 270 7.07 13.22 12.83
C ASN A 270 7.69 12.36 13.94
N SER A 271 6.90 11.58 14.70
CA SER A 271 7.48 10.68 15.71
C SER A 271 8.31 9.57 15.07
N MET A 272 7.92 9.07 13.90
CA MET A 272 8.73 8.11 13.14
C MET A 272 10.05 8.69 12.63
N MET A 273 10.16 10.02 12.55
CA MET A 273 11.36 10.74 12.17
C MET A 273 12.22 11.21 13.34
N ASP A 274 11.81 10.92 14.57
CA ASP A 274 12.58 11.29 15.75
C ASP A 274 14.00 10.68 15.71
N LEU A 275 14.97 11.45 16.17
CA LEU A 275 16.39 11.11 16.11
C LEU A 275 16.80 9.99 17.07
N GLN A 276 16.00 9.73 18.11
CA GLN A 276 16.33 8.83 19.21
C GLN A 276 15.47 7.56 19.19
N ASP A 277 14.20 7.66 18.78
CA ASP A 277 13.27 6.52 18.80
C ASP A 277 12.47 6.31 17.50
N GLY A 278 12.64 7.17 16.49
CA GLY A 278 11.88 7.15 15.25
C GLY A 278 12.24 5.97 14.34
N ALA A 279 11.27 5.10 14.05
CA ALA A 279 11.49 3.91 13.23
C ALA A 279 11.95 4.22 11.80
N LEU A 280 11.51 5.32 11.18
CA LEU A 280 12.00 5.71 9.85
C LEU A 280 13.41 6.28 9.93
N MET A 281 13.70 7.11 10.93
CA MET A 281 15.00 7.75 11.07
C MET A 281 16.10 6.72 11.38
N LEU A 282 15.81 5.75 12.24
CA LEU A 282 16.80 4.78 12.73
C LEU A 282 16.96 3.56 11.85
N LEU A 283 15.86 3.02 11.28
CA LEU A 283 15.95 1.89 10.35
C LEU A 283 16.38 2.34 8.94
N GLY A 284 16.22 3.62 8.63
CA GLY A 284 16.69 4.26 7.41
C GLY A 284 16.12 3.72 6.09
N PRO A 285 14.81 3.43 5.93
CA PRO A 285 14.24 2.99 4.65
C PRO A 285 14.04 4.18 3.69
N THR A 286 15.09 4.96 3.48
CA THR A 286 15.04 6.25 2.76
C THR A 286 14.87 6.04 1.26
N MET A 287 13.90 6.73 0.67
CA MET A 287 13.67 6.74 -0.77
C MET A 287 14.69 7.62 -1.51
N ASN A 288 15.11 7.19 -2.70
CA ASN A 288 15.95 7.98 -3.60
C ASN A 288 15.14 9.11 -4.27
N ALA A 289 15.69 10.33 -4.32
CA ALA A 289 15.02 11.49 -4.92
C ALA A 289 14.67 11.32 -6.40
N LYS A 290 15.49 10.63 -7.20
CA LYS A 290 15.18 10.32 -8.61
C LYS A 290 13.92 9.46 -8.72
N VAL A 291 13.85 8.41 -7.89
CA VAL A 291 12.66 7.54 -7.80
C VAL A 291 11.44 8.34 -7.37
N ALA A 292 11.58 9.24 -6.39
CA ALA A 292 10.47 10.08 -5.95
C ALA A 292 9.96 10.99 -7.06
N SER A 293 10.86 11.62 -7.83
CA SER A 293 10.49 12.45 -8.99
C SER A 293 9.75 11.66 -10.07
N GLU A 294 10.21 10.45 -10.38
CA GLU A 294 9.54 9.58 -11.36
C GLU A 294 8.13 9.18 -10.89
N LEU A 295 7.98 8.83 -9.62
CA LEU A 295 6.67 8.48 -9.04
C LEU A 295 5.73 9.69 -8.97
N ALA A 296 6.25 10.88 -8.65
CA ALA A 296 5.46 12.11 -8.60
C ALA A 296 4.87 12.47 -9.97
N ALA A 297 5.61 12.18 -11.05
CA ALA A 297 5.10 12.33 -12.41
C ALA A 297 4.01 11.29 -12.76
N ARG A 298 3.97 10.15 -12.05
CA ARG A 298 3.03 9.06 -12.33
C ARG A 298 1.70 9.14 -11.59
N LEU A 299 1.68 9.81 -10.44
CA LEU A 299 0.50 9.96 -9.59
C LEU A 299 -0.68 10.64 -10.29
N PRO A 300 -0.50 11.74 -11.05
CA PRO A 300 -1.62 12.46 -11.69
C PRO A 300 -2.45 11.61 -12.65
N HIS A 301 -1.86 10.56 -13.24
CA HIS A 301 -2.55 9.68 -14.17
C HIS A 301 -3.00 8.36 -13.53
N LEU A 302 -2.74 8.14 -12.23
CA LEU A 302 -3.23 6.97 -11.48
C LEU A 302 -4.76 6.84 -11.51
N PRO A 303 -5.57 7.90 -11.29
CA PRO A 303 -7.03 7.80 -11.33
C PRO A 303 -7.54 7.23 -12.67
N LEU A 304 -7.01 7.72 -13.79
CA LEU A 304 -7.37 7.25 -15.13
C LEU A 304 -7.00 5.78 -15.36
N ARG A 305 -5.80 5.38 -14.92
CA ARG A 305 -5.36 3.98 -15.02
C ARG A 305 -6.25 3.06 -14.19
N MET A 306 -6.59 3.45 -12.96
CA MET A 306 -7.44 2.65 -12.08
C MET A 306 -8.86 2.49 -12.64
N GLN A 307 -9.43 3.54 -13.24
CA GLN A 307 -10.71 3.44 -13.96
C GLN A 307 -10.66 2.40 -15.07
N GLU A 308 -9.61 2.41 -15.90
CA GLU A 308 -9.51 1.49 -17.03
C GLU A 308 -9.19 0.06 -16.59
N HIS A 309 -8.32 -0.13 -15.60
CA HIS A 309 -8.09 -1.43 -14.95
C HIS A 309 -9.41 -2.04 -14.45
N SER A 310 -10.18 -1.23 -13.74
CA SER A 310 -11.45 -1.60 -13.14
C SER A 310 -12.53 -1.93 -14.18
N ARG A 311 -12.68 -1.07 -15.20
CA ARG A 311 -13.62 -1.29 -16.30
C ARG A 311 -13.33 -2.59 -17.05
N ARG A 312 -12.07 -2.87 -17.35
CA ARG A 312 -11.68 -4.12 -18.04
C ARG A 312 -11.86 -5.34 -17.15
N ALA A 313 -11.47 -5.26 -15.88
CA ALA A 313 -11.64 -6.36 -14.94
C ALA A 313 -13.11 -6.76 -14.80
N GLY A 314 -14.02 -5.78 -14.67
CA GLY A 314 -15.46 -6.03 -14.64
C GLY A 314 -16.00 -6.70 -15.91
N GLU A 315 -15.61 -6.19 -17.08
CA GLU A 315 -16.06 -6.79 -18.35
C GLU A 315 -15.52 -8.21 -18.56
N PHE A 316 -14.24 -8.43 -18.26
CA PHE A 316 -13.62 -9.75 -18.33
C PHE A 316 -14.27 -10.73 -17.35
N ALA A 317 -14.49 -10.32 -16.10
CA ALA A 317 -15.16 -11.15 -15.10
C ALA A 317 -16.57 -11.56 -15.54
N ALA A 318 -17.37 -10.60 -16.03
CA ALA A 318 -18.73 -10.86 -16.50
C ALA A 318 -18.76 -11.77 -17.73
N ARG A 319 -17.84 -11.60 -18.68
CA ARG A 319 -17.74 -12.48 -19.86
C ARG A 319 -17.27 -13.88 -19.49
N MET A 320 -16.28 -14.00 -18.61
CA MET A 320 -15.82 -15.30 -18.10
C MET A 320 -16.93 -16.05 -17.34
N GLN A 321 -17.73 -15.36 -16.52
CA GLN A 321 -18.92 -15.96 -15.89
C GLN A 321 -19.93 -16.47 -16.92
N ARG A 322 -20.21 -15.71 -17.99
CA ARG A 322 -21.10 -16.16 -19.09
C ARG A 322 -20.57 -17.38 -19.83
N MET A 323 -19.25 -17.60 -19.84
CA MET A 323 -18.62 -18.81 -20.37
C MET A 323 -18.67 -20.00 -19.40
N GLY A 324 -19.23 -19.84 -18.20
CA GLY A 324 -19.32 -20.88 -17.17
C GLY A 324 -18.05 -21.03 -16.33
N LEU A 325 -17.12 -20.06 -16.37
CA LEU A 325 -15.95 -20.06 -15.50
C LEU A 325 -16.32 -19.60 -14.08
N ARG A 326 -15.67 -20.21 -13.08
CA ARG A 326 -15.74 -19.75 -11.69
C ARG A 326 -14.80 -18.56 -11.54
N VAL A 327 -15.37 -17.38 -11.35
CA VAL A 327 -14.65 -16.12 -11.26
C VAL A 327 -14.88 -15.49 -9.89
N VAL A 328 -13.81 -14.96 -9.29
CA VAL A 328 -13.90 -14.14 -8.10
C VAL A 328 -13.52 -12.72 -8.51
N TYR A 329 -14.49 -11.81 -8.43
CA TYR A 329 -14.26 -10.38 -8.65
C TYR A 329 -15.21 -9.56 -7.77
N PRO A 330 -14.71 -8.65 -6.92
CA PRO A 330 -15.56 -7.86 -6.01
C PRO A 330 -16.61 -6.98 -6.69
N GLY A 331 -16.46 -6.69 -7.98
CA GLY A 331 -17.45 -5.96 -8.77
C GLY A 331 -18.63 -6.80 -9.28
N LEU A 332 -18.58 -8.13 -9.15
CA LEU A 332 -19.70 -9.01 -9.50
C LEU A 332 -20.73 -9.03 -8.37
N GLN A 333 -22.02 -9.12 -8.74
CA GLN A 333 -23.13 -9.07 -7.76
C GLN A 333 -23.17 -10.27 -6.83
N ASP A 334 -22.65 -11.42 -7.26
CA ASP A 334 -22.59 -12.67 -6.49
C ASP A 334 -21.35 -12.74 -5.57
N HIS A 335 -20.45 -11.76 -5.61
CA HIS A 335 -19.35 -11.69 -4.67
C HIS A 335 -19.86 -11.31 -3.27
N THR A 336 -19.48 -12.10 -2.25
CA THR A 336 -19.93 -11.94 -0.86
C THR A 336 -19.81 -10.51 -0.35
N HIS A 337 -18.73 -9.82 -0.69
CA HIS A 337 -18.45 -8.46 -0.22
C HIS A 337 -18.76 -7.35 -1.24
N HIS A 338 -19.52 -7.64 -2.31
CA HIS A 338 -19.86 -6.64 -3.34
C HIS A 338 -20.53 -5.39 -2.75
N GLY A 339 -21.57 -5.59 -1.92
CA GLY A 339 -22.32 -4.50 -1.29
C GLY A 339 -21.44 -3.64 -0.38
N ARG A 340 -20.53 -4.27 0.38
CA ARG A 340 -19.57 -3.59 1.25
C ARG A 340 -18.61 -2.72 0.45
N LEU A 341 -17.94 -3.29 -0.56
CA LEU A 341 -17.01 -2.52 -1.38
C LEU A 341 -17.71 -1.35 -2.06
N ARG A 342 -18.92 -1.57 -2.60
CA ARG A 342 -19.73 -0.52 -3.20
C ARG A 342 -20.05 0.62 -2.23
N ALA A 343 -20.29 0.32 -0.96
CA ALA A 343 -20.57 1.32 0.07
C ALA A 343 -19.31 2.12 0.50
N MET A 344 -18.14 1.48 0.44
CA MET A 344 -16.86 2.08 0.83
C MET A 344 -16.12 2.78 -0.32
N ALA A 345 -16.42 2.44 -1.57
CA ALA A 345 -15.66 2.89 -2.72
C ALA A 345 -15.94 4.36 -3.08
N ASN A 346 -14.88 5.05 -3.50
CA ASN A 346 -14.99 6.37 -4.10
C ASN A 346 -15.72 6.26 -5.46
N PRO A 347 -16.73 7.11 -5.74
CA PRO A 347 -17.47 7.07 -6.99
C PRO A 347 -16.58 7.23 -8.23
N GLY A 348 -16.90 6.49 -9.30
CA GLY A 348 -16.24 6.67 -10.60
C GLY A 348 -14.94 5.88 -10.81
N TYR A 349 -14.44 5.13 -9.82
CA TYR A 349 -13.24 4.28 -9.97
C TYR A 349 -13.54 2.77 -10.08
N GLY A 350 -14.78 2.36 -9.86
CA GLY A 350 -15.25 0.96 -9.92
C GLY A 350 -14.69 0.09 -8.79
N PHE A 351 -14.27 -1.16 -9.08
CA PHE A 351 -13.99 -2.18 -8.06
C PHE A 351 -12.55 -2.73 -8.11
N GLY A 352 -11.63 -2.04 -8.79
CA GLY A 352 -10.22 -2.42 -8.90
C GLY A 352 -9.89 -3.37 -10.05
N GLY A 353 -8.60 -3.56 -10.30
CA GLY A 353 -8.07 -4.29 -11.46
C GLY A 353 -7.71 -5.76 -11.20
N MET A 354 -8.07 -6.31 -10.04
CA MET A 354 -7.73 -7.68 -9.64
C MET A 354 -8.94 -8.58 -9.81
N LEU A 355 -8.79 -9.74 -10.46
CA LEU A 355 -9.79 -10.81 -10.51
C LEU A 355 -9.10 -12.17 -10.38
N CYS A 356 -9.84 -13.20 -10.01
CA CYS A 356 -9.34 -14.58 -10.00
C CYS A 356 -10.25 -15.49 -10.82
N VAL A 357 -9.66 -16.51 -11.44
CA VAL A 357 -10.36 -17.57 -12.19
C VAL A 357 -9.95 -18.92 -11.60
N ASP A 358 -10.93 -19.68 -11.10
CA ASP A 358 -10.68 -20.97 -10.46
C ASP A 358 -10.83 -22.13 -11.47
N MET A 359 -9.67 -22.65 -11.90
CA MET A 359 -9.57 -23.76 -12.85
C MET A 359 -9.65 -25.14 -12.19
N GLY A 360 -9.88 -25.21 -10.87
CA GLY A 360 -10.00 -26.43 -10.07
C GLY A 360 -8.66 -27.08 -9.75
N THR A 361 -7.85 -27.38 -10.77
CA THR A 361 -6.55 -28.04 -10.61
C THR A 361 -5.41 -27.20 -11.16
N GLU A 362 -4.20 -27.42 -10.62
CA GLU A 362 -2.99 -26.72 -11.05
C GLU A 362 -2.67 -27.01 -12.52
N GLU A 363 -2.90 -28.23 -13.00
CA GLU A 363 -2.63 -28.61 -14.39
C GLU A 363 -3.54 -27.85 -15.36
N ARG A 364 -4.83 -27.70 -15.03
CA ARG A 364 -5.77 -26.89 -15.83
C ARG A 364 -5.37 -25.42 -15.82
N ALA A 365 -4.95 -24.90 -14.66
CA ALA A 365 -4.47 -23.53 -14.55
C ALA A 365 -3.22 -23.29 -15.39
N ALA A 366 -2.23 -24.18 -15.29
CA ALA A 366 -0.98 -24.12 -16.04
C ALA A 366 -1.21 -24.18 -17.56
N ARG A 367 -2.12 -25.04 -18.03
CA ARG A 367 -2.50 -25.11 -19.46
C ARG A 367 -3.11 -23.80 -19.95
N LEU A 368 -4.07 -23.23 -19.21
CA LEU A 368 -4.67 -21.95 -19.58
C LEU A 368 -3.61 -20.85 -19.62
N MET A 369 -2.80 -20.72 -18.56
CA MET A 369 -1.73 -19.72 -18.47
C MET A 369 -0.69 -19.86 -19.61
N HIS A 370 -0.35 -21.09 -20.00
CA HIS A 370 0.53 -21.35 -21.14
C HIS A 370 -0.02 -20.74 -22.43
N HIS A 371 -1.29 -21.00 -22.77
CA HIS A 371 -1.90 -20.45 -23.98
C HIS A 371 -2.13 -18.94 -23.92
N LEU A 372 -2.48 -18.43 -22.73
CA LEU A 372 -2.64 -16.99 -22.50
C LEU A 372 -1.32 -16.24 -22.77
N GLN A 373 -0.17 -16.76 -22.32
CA GLN A 373 1.12 -16.10 -22.56
C GLN A 373 1.72 -16.46 -23.92
N ASN A 374 1.93 -17.75 -24.18
CA ASN A 374 2.84 -18.22 -25.23
C ASN A 374 2.16 -18.40 -26.59
N THR A 375 0.83 -18.39 -26.64
CA THR A 375 0.09 -18.55 -27.91
C THR A 375 -0.68 -17.29 -28.29
N THR A 376 -1.42 -16.72 -27.34
CA THR A 376 -2.37 -15.63 -27.63
C THR A 376 -1.88 -14.26 -27.18
N GLN A 377 -0.85 -14.20 -26.34
CA GLN A 377 -0.28 -12.97 -25.80
C GLN A 377 -1.30 -12.11 -25.04
N PHE A 378 -2.23 -12.75 -24.31
CA PHE A 378 -3.20 -12.08 -23.44
C PHE A 378 -2.53 -11.37 -22.26
N GLY A 379 -1.52 -12.01 -21.66
CA GLY A 379 -0.84 -11.52 -20.46
C GLY A 379 0.40 -12.34 -20.13
N LEU A 380 1.09 -11.92 -19.07
CA LEU A 380 2.39 -12.45 -18.65
C LEU A 380 2.26 -13.20 -17.33
N MET A 381 2.93 -14.34 -17.23
CA MET A 381 3.06 -15.11 -15.99
C MET A 381 4.07 -14.40 -15.07
N ALA A 382 3.56 -13.70 -14.05
CA ALA A 382 4.37 -12.96 -13.07
C ALA A 382 3.62 -12.76 -11.75
N VAL A 383 4.36 -12.72 -10.64
CA VAL A 383 3.78 -12.59 -9.29
C VAL A 383 3.39 -11.17 -8.88
N SER A 384 3.77 -10.15 -9.68
CA SER A 384 3.41 -8.74 -9.40
C SER A 384 2.01 -8.39 -9.91
N LEU A 385 1.62 -7.13 -9.75
CA LEU A 385 0.31 -6.57 -10.14
C LEU A 385 0.40 -5.06 -10.38
N GLY A 386 -0.65 -4.52 -10.97
CA GLY A 386 -0.81 -3.09 -11.28
C GLY A 386 -0.07 -2.60 -12.51
N TYR A 387 0.46 -3.51 -13.33
CA TYR A 387 1.16 -3.19 -14.57
C TYR A 387 0.20 -2.94 -15.73
N TYR A 388 0.66 -2.22 -16.77
CA TYR A 388 -0.18 -1.93 -17.94
C TYR A 388 -0.50 -3.17 -18.79
N GLU A 389 0.29 -4.25 -18.70
CA GLU A 389 -0.08 -5.56 -19.24
C GLU A 389 -0.71 -6.44 -18.18
N THR A 390 -1.58 -7.35 -18.61
CA THR A 390 -2.19 -8.31 -17.68
C THR A 390 -1.12 -9.24 -17.12
N LEU A 391 -1.01 -9.29 -15.80
CA LEU A 391 -0.12 -10.23 -15.10
C LEU A 391 -0.96 -11.34 -14.47
N MET A 392 -0.47 -12.57 -14.53
CA MET A 392 -1.16 -13.75 -14.00
C MET A 392 -0.24 -14.68 -13.24
N SER A 393 -0.77 -15.33 -12.20
CA SER A 393 -0.05 -16.32 -11.41
C SER A 393 -1.01 -17.36 -10.84
N CYS A 394 -0.60 -18.63 -10.77
CA CYS A 394 -1.34 -19.66 -10.06
C CYS A 394 -1.08 -19.52 -8.55
N SER A 395 -2.00 -18.88 -7.82
CA SER A 395 -1.79 -18.53 -6.42
C SER A 395 -1.79 -19.74 -5.49
N GLY A 396 -2.53 -20.80 -5.83
CA GLY A 396 -2.58 -22.05 -5.06
C GLY A 396 -1.20 -22.70 -4.87
N SER A 397 -0.32 -22.60 -5.88
CA SER A 397 1.04 -23.17 -5.85
C SER A 397 2.19 -22.17 -5.67
N SER A 398 1.94 -20.84 -5.76
CA SER A 398 3.00 -19.82 -5.68
C SER A 398 2.84 -18.84 -4.51
N THR A 399 2.03 -17.78 -4.66
CA THR A 399 1.96 -16.64 -3.72
C THR A 399 1.40 -16.99 -2.36
N SER A 400 0.67 -18.09 -2.26
CA SER A 400 0.13 -18.62 -1.00
C SER A 400 0.95 -19.78 -0.43
N SER A 401 2.12 -20.08 -1.02
CA SER A 401 2.99 -21.19 -0.61
C SER A 401 3.54 -21.06 0.82
N GLU A 402 3.57 -19.84 1.35
CA GLU A 402 4.02 -19.55 2.71
C GLU A 402 2.95 -19.82 3.78
N MET A 403 1.68 -20.00 3.39
CA MET A 403 0.60 -20.42 4.30
C MET A 403 0.61 -21.95 4.48
N ASP A 404 0.27 -22.42 5.67
CA ASP A 404 0.06 -23.84 5.95
C ASP A 404 -1.11 -24.39 5.10
N PRO A 405 -1.07 -25.66 4.64
CA PRO A 405 -2.19 -26.27 3.91
C PRO A 405 -3.57 -26.11 4.57
N ASN A 406 -3.64 -26.14 5.90
CA ASN A 406 -4.91 -25.94 6.62
C ASN A 406 -5.43 -24.50 6.45
N ASP A 407 -4.56 -23.51 6.53
CA ASP A 407 -4.92 -22.10 6.33
C ASP A 407 -5.33 -21.82 4.88
N ARG A 408 -4.70 -22.48 3.90
CA ARG A 408 -5.11 -22.37 2.48
C ARG A 408 -6.49 -22.95 2.23
N ALA A 409 -6.79 -24.09 2.84
CA ALA A 409 -8.09 -24.73 2.74
C ALA A 409 -9.17 -23.85 3.40
N LEU A 410 -8.90 -23.32 4.58
CA LEU A 410 -9.78 -22.36 5.27
C LEU A 410 -9.98 -21.07 4.47
N ALA A 411 -8.97 -20.62 3.73
CA ALA A 411 -9.07 -19.46 2.84
C ALA A 411 -9.80 -19.76 1.53
N GLY A 412 -10.22 -21.00 1.26
CA GLY A 412 -10.94 -21.34 0.02
C GLY A 412 -10.10 -21.24 -1.25
N ILE A 413 -8.78 -21.39 -1.15
CA ILE A 413 -7.86 -21.27 -2.28
C ILE A 413 -7.72 -22.63 -2.95
N SER A 414 -8.30 -22.79 -4.14
CA SER A 414 -8.10 -24.00 -4.93
C SER A 414 -6.66 -24.10 -5.47
N PRO A 415 -6.14 -25.32 -5.74
CA PRO A 415 -4.85 -25.49 -6.39
C PRO A 415 -4.76 -24.82 -7.77
N GLY A 416 -5.89 -24.68 -8.46
CA GLY A 416 -6.00 -24.08 -9.79
C GLY A 416 -6.43 -22.61 -9.81
N LEU A 417 -6.34 -21.88 -8.68
CA LEU A 417 -6.75 -20.49 -8.60
C LEU A 417 -5.74 -19.59 -9.32
N ILE A 418 -6.11 -19.10 -10.51
CA ILE A 418 -5.33 -18.11 -11.25
C ILE A 418 -5.74 -16.72 -10.77
N ARG A 419 -4.80 -15.97 -10.22
CA ARG A 419 -4.97 -14.54 -9.95
C ARG A 419 -4.53 -13.76 -11.18
N MET A 420 -5.34 -12.80 -11.61
CA MET A 420 -5.06 -11.89 -12.72
C MET A 420 -5.10 -10.43 -12.24
N SER A 421 -4.00 -9.72 -12.49
CA SER A 421 -3.94 -8.26 -12.45
C SER A 421 -4.18 -7.74 -13.86
N VAL A 422 -5.40 -7.31 -14.16
CA VAL A 422 -5.82 -6.92 -15.51
C VAL A 422 -5.11 -5.64 -15.93
N GLY A 423 -4.40 -5.66 -17.06
CA GLY A 423 -3.75 -4.49 -17.64
C GLY A 423 -4.68 -3.66 -18.55
N TYR A 424 -4.18 -2.54 -19.06
CA TYR A 424 -4.91 -1.64 -19.96
C TYR A 424 -4.27 -1.44 -21.35
N ASN A 425 -3.20 -2.18 -21.68
CA ASN A 425 -2.60 -2.15 -23.01
C ASN A 425 -3.47 -2.88 -24.07
N GLY A 426 -3.47 -2.39 -25.31
CA GLY A 426 -4.33 -2.86 -26.41
C GLY A 426 -5.81 -2.52 -26.19
N THR A 427 -6.68 -2.90 -27.12
CA THR A 427 -8.12 -2.69 -26.97
C THR A 427 -8.76 -3.79 -26.11
N LEU A 428 -9.89 -3.49 -25.46
CA LEU A 428 -10.63 -4.48 -24.67
C LEU A 428 -10.97 -5.71 -25.51
N GLU A 429 -11.52 -5.52 -26.71
CA GLU A 429 -11.94 -6.62 -27.58
C GLU A 429 -10.76 -7.45 -28.08
N GLN A 430 -9.62 -6.82 -28.36
CA GLN A 430 -8.41 -7.56 -28.73
C GLN A 430 -7.97 -8.49 -27.60
N ARG A 431 -7.88 -7.96 -26.38
CA ARG A 431 -7.49 -8.74 -25.20
C ARG A 431 -8.51 -9.83 -24.90
N TRP A 432 -9.80 -9.53 -25.00
CA TRP A 432 -10.85 -10.52 -24.83
C TRP A 432 -10.76 -11.66 -25.85
N ALA A 433 -10.60 -11.34 -27.14
CA ALA A 433 -10.45 -12.35 -28.19
C ALA A 433 -9.19 -13.21 -28.00
N GLN A 434 -8.11 -12.67 -27.42
CA GLN A 434 -6.94 -13.46 -27.04
C GLN A 434 -7.28 -14.46 -25.92
N PHE A 435 -8.02 -14.04 -24.90
CA PHE A 435 -8.49 -14.93 -23.82
C PHE A 435 -9.38 -16.05 -24.38
N GLU A 436 -10.38 -15.72 -25.18
CA GLU A 436 -11.30 -16.71 -25.78
C GLU A 436 -10.56 -17.75 -26.60
N ARG A 437 -9.60 -17.32 -27.45
CA ARG A 437 -8.78 -18.25 -28.23
C ARG A 437 -7.94 -19.15 -27.34
N ALA A 438 -7.34 -18.62 -26.28
CA ALA A 438 -6.53 -19.41 -25.35
C ALA A 438 -7.39 -20.46 -24.63
N PHE A 439 -8.59 -20.07 -24.20
CA PHE A 439 -9.52 -20.97 -23.55
C PHE A 439 -10.02 -22.07 -24.49
N ALA A 440 -10.34 -21.73 -25.74
CA ALA A 440 -10.74 -22.71 -26.75
C ALA A 440 -9.63 -23.74 -27.05
N LEU A 441 -8.38 -23.29 -27.16
CA LEU A 441 -7.21 -24.17 -27.36
C LEU A 441 -7.03 -25.14 -26.18
N MET A 442 -7.17 -24.64 -24.95
CA MET A 442 -7.12 -25.49 -23.74
C MET A 442 -8.21 -26.57 -23.77
N GLN A 443 -9.45 -26.21 -24.16
CA GLN A 443 -10.56 -27.17 -24.23
C GLN A 443 -10.37 -28.24 -25.31
N GLN A 444 -9.75 -27.92 -26.45
CA GLN A 444 -9.45 -28.90 -27.50
C GLN A 444 -8.47 -29.98 -27.04
N GLN A 445 -7.56 -29.65 -26.11
CA GLN A 445 -6.63 -30.61 -25.51
C GLN A 445 -7.29 -31.50 -24.44
N ASP A 446 -8.36 -30.99 -23.79
CA ASP A 446 -9.15 -31.75 -22.82
C ASP A 446 -10.15 -32.72 -23.49
N ALA A 447 -10.41 -32.56 -24.80
CA ALA A 447 -11.24 -33.49 -25.55
C ALA A 447 -10.54 -34.86 -25.66
N PRO A 448 -11.22 -35.98 -25.37
CA PRO A 448 -10.60 -37.29 -25.52
C PRO A 448 -10.15 -37.46 -26.97
N SER A 449 -8.84 -37.67 -27.15
CA SER A 449 -8.24 -38.03 -28.43
C SER A 449 -9.11 -39.08 -29.13
N ALA A 450 -9.53 -38.81 -30.36
CA ALA A 450 -10.22 -39.80 -31.19
C ALA A 450 -9.42 -41.12 -31.32
N ALA A 451 -8.11 -41.11 -31.07
CA ALA A 451 -7.27 -42.31 -31.02
C ALA A 451 -7.49 -43.18 -29.76
N ALA A 452 -7.99 -42.62 -28.65
CA ALA A 452 -8.27 -43.39 -27.44
C ALA A 452 -9.56 -44.23 -27.53
N LYS A 453 -10.44 -43.95 -28.52
CA LYS A 453 -11.64 -44.76 -28.77
C LYS A 453 -11.37 -46.06 -29.55
N TYR A 454 -10.23 -46.17 -30.24
CA TYR A 454 -9.90 -47.36 -31.04
C TYR A 454 -9.05 -48.39 -30.30
N CYS A 455 -8.40 -48.05 -29.18
CA CYS A 455 -7.59 -49.00 -28.39
C CYS A 455 -8.38 -49.81 -27.34
N LYS A 456 -9.72 -49.73 -27.31
CA LYS A 456 -10.58 -50.58 -26.45
C LYS A 456 -11.36 -51.65 -27.21
N ALA A 457 -11.05 -51.85 -28.49
CA ALA A 457 -11.66 -52.88 -29.33
C ALA A 457 -10.57 -53.64 -30.12
N ILE A 458 -9.61 -54.24 -29.40
CA ILE A 458 -8.77 -55.34 -29.91
C ILE A 458 -8.60 -56.34 -28.78
#